data_AF-X0W2E9-F1
#
_entry.id   AF-X0W2E9-F1
#
_cell.length_a   1.000
_cell.length_b   1.000
_cell.length_c   1.000
_cell.angle_alpha   90.00
_cell.angle_beta   90.00
_cell.angle_gamma   90.00
#
_symmetry.space_group_name_H-M   'P 1'
#
loop_
_entity.id
_entity.type
_entity.pdbx_description
1 polymer ?
#
loop_
_entity_poly.entity_id
_entity_poly.type
_entity_poly.pdbx_seq_one_letter_code
_entity_poly.pdbx_strand_id
1 'polypeptide(L)'
;YACLLCTAVGGDPFGEEGVDVLLGDSDDAWLVKATSQKREDLLAKYKEFFSAATANEWNVLRTEAENKLKADLKVDNAGPRLGELFEDDIWETVSRKCLGCGACSYLCPTCYCFDLTDRKTGKGSEKIRRWDCCMFPLFTRHASGHNPRSIGAARLRQRIMHKFSYFMETYGVSSCVGCGRCVRRCPVNLDIREALTEVLAAGIPARK
;
A
#
# COMPACT_ATOMS: atom_id res chain seq x y z
N TYR A 1 -12.64 12.62 2.27
CA TYR A 1 -11.67 11.99 1.36
C TYR A 1 -11.12 10.71 1.96
N ALA A 2 -11.83 9.59 1.82
CA ALA A 2 -11.29 8.27 2.11
C ALA A 2 -10.72 7.70 0.81
N CYS A 3 -9.39 7.70 0.69
CA CYS A 3 -8.69 7.05 -0.41
C CYS A 3 -8.63 5.55 -0.09
N LEU A 4 -9.76 4.86 -0.26
CA LEU A 4 -9.85 3.41 -0.12
C LEU A 4 -9.92 2.84 -1.54
N LEU A 5 -8.98 1.97 -1.89
CA LEU A 5 -8.88 1.33 -3.21
C LEU A 5 -8.44 -0.13 -3.06
N CYS A 6 -8.87 -0.80 -2.00
CA CYS A 6 -8.58 -2.22 -1.84
C CYS A 6 -8.95 -3.00 -3.12
N THR A 7 -10.09 -2.69 -3.73
CA THR A 7 -10.56 -3.32 -4.99
C THR A 7 -9.63 -3.15 -6.18
N ALA A 8 -9.00 -1.98 -6.34
CA ALA A 8 -8.07 -1.72 -7.46
C ALA A 8 -6.76 -2.52 -7.38
N VAL A 9 -6.44 -3.08 -6.21
CA VAL A 9 -5.23 -3.87 -5.96
C VAL A 9 -5.56 -5.32 -5.60
N GLY A 10 -6.78 -5.78 -5.94
CA GLY A 10 -7.22 -7.16 -5.73
C GLY A 10 -7.73 -7.48 -4.31
N GLY A 11 -7.94 -6.48 -3.46
CA GLY A 11 -8.54 -6.63 -2.14
C GLY A 11 -10.06 -6.44 -2.15
N ASP A 12 -10.74 -6.95 -1.13
CA ASP A 12 -12.19 -6.85 -0.95
C ASP A 12 -12.51 -6.16 0.39
N PRO A 13 -13.30 -5.06 0.41
CA PRO A 13 -13.72 -4.41 1.67
C PRO A 13 -14.46 -5.34 2.64
N PHE A 14 -15.07 -6.43 2.14
CA PHE A 14 -15.75 -7.46 2.94
C PHE A 14 -15.13 -8.85 2.71
N GLY A 15 -13.85 -8.90 2.34
CA GLY A 15 -13.13 -10.15 2.15
C GLY A 15 -13.10 -10.99 3.43
N GLU A 16 -13.40 -12.28 3.30
CA GLU A 16 -13.48 -13.20 4.44
C GLU A 16 -12.18 -14.00 4.66
N GLU A 17 -11.21 -13.85 3.75
CA GLU A 17 -9.94 -14.57 3.80
C GLU A 17 -9.09 -14.12 5.00
N GLY A 18 -8.69 -15.08 5.83
CA GLY A 18 -7.88 -14.80 7.03
C GLY A 18 -8.61 -14.04 8.14
N VAL A 19 -9.91 -13.79 8.00
CA VAL A 19 -10.74 -13.10 8.98
C VAL A 19 -11.55 -14.11 9.80
N ASP A 20 -11.63 -13.93 11.11
CA ASP A 20 -12.48 -14.75 11.97
C ASP A 20 -13.91 -14.20 12.09
N VAL A 21 -14.03 -12.88 12.26
CA VAL A 21 -15.32 -12.19 12.39
C VAL A 21 -15.25 -10.87 11.64
N LEU A 22 -16.23 -10.62 10.78
CA LEU A 22 -16.45 -9.33 10.13
C LEU A 22 -17.42 -8.49 10.96
N LEU A 23 -17.07 -7.22 11.12
CA LEU A 23 -17.90 -6.21 11.80
C LEU A 23 -18.28 -5.12 10.80
N GLY A 24 -19.58 -4.88 10.64
CA GLY A 24 -20.13 -3.82 9.80
C GLY A 24 -20.84 -2.79 10.66
N ASP A 25 -20.46 -1.52 10.52
CA ASP A 25 -21.10 -0.42 11.25
C ASP A 25 -22.41 -0.04 10.54
N SER A 26 -23.55 -0.14 11.22
CA SER A 26 -24.87 0.25 10.72
C SER A 26 -25.45 1.47 11.47
N ASP A 27 -24.57 2.35 11.98
CA ASP A 27 -24.84 3.55 12.78
C ASP A 27 -25.46 3.29 14.16
N ASP A 28 -26.56 2.53 14.21
CA ASP A 28 -27.29 2.17 15.44
C ASP A 28 -26.82 0.85 16.07
N ALA A 29 -26.09 0.03 15.31
CA ALA A 29 -25.62 -1.29 15.73
C ALA A 29 -24.38 -1.73 14.94
N TRP A 30 -23.78 -2.84 15.39
CA TRP A 30 -22.73 -3.53 14.65
C TRP A 30 -23.27 -4.85 14.10
N LEU A 31 -23.25 -5.00 12.79
CA LEU A 31 -23.47 -6.28 12.15
C LEU A 31 -22.27 -7.17 12.41
N VAL A 32 -22.53 -8.43 12.78
CA VAL A 32 -21.49 -9.42 13.07
C VAL A 32 -21.67 -10.61 12.15
N LYS A 33 -20.61 -10.97 11.41
CA LYS A 33 -20.61 -12.14 10.53
C LYS A 33 -19.40 -13.01 10.85
N ALA A 34 -19.66 -14.25 11.26
CA ALA A 34 -18.63 -15.28 11.36
C ALA A 34 -18.30 -15.83 9.96
N THR A 35 -17.04 -16.16 9.74
CA THR A 35 -16.55 -16.66 8.43
C THR A 35 -16.39 -18.19 8.39
N SER A 36 -16.66 -18.89 9.50
CA SER A 36 -16.71 -20.36 9.53
C SER A 36 -17.53 -20.89 10.70
N GLN A 37 -17.94 -22.15 10.63
CA GLN A 37 -18.70 -22.83 11.68
C GLN A 37 -18.04 -22.73 13.06
N LYS A 38 -16.71 -22.90 13.13
CA LYS A 38 -15.97 -22.79 14.39
C LYS A 38 -16.14 -21.42 15.05
N ARG A 39 -16.26 -20.36 14.25
CA ARG A 39 -16.44 -18.98 14.72
C ARG A 39 -17.89 -18.71 15.07
N GLU A 40 -18.84 -19.29 14.33
CA GLU A 40 -20.26 -19.28 14.71
C GLU A 40 -20.48 -19.93 16.07
N ASP A 41 -19.87 -21.09 16.32
CA ASP A 41 -19.95 -21.79 17.61
C ASP A 41 -19.36 -20.95 18.76
N LEU A 42 -18.34 -20.13 18.47
CA LEU A 42 -17.78 -19.18 19.44
C LEU A 42 -18.76 -18.04 19.72
N LEU A 43 -19.36 -17.45 18.69
CA LEU A 43 -20.36 -16.38 18.84
C LEU A 43 -21.61 -16.87 19.58
N ALA A 44 -22.03 -18.13 19.36
CA ALA A 44 -23.18 -18.74 20.03
C ALA A 44 -23.03 -18.81 21.57
N LYS A 45 -21.78 -18.85 22.09
CA LYS A 45 -21.51 -18.81 23.54
C LYS A 45 -21.81 -17.46 24.17
N TYR A 46 -21.87 -16.41 23.38
CA TYR A 46 -22.08 -15.01 23.77
C TYR A 46 -23.38 -14.47 23.18
N LYS A 47 -24.37 -15.35 22.93
CA LYS A 47 -25.64 -15.02 22.28
C LYS A 47 -26.42 -13.90 22.96
N GLU A 48 -26.19 -13.66 24.25
CA GLU A 48 -26.79 -12.56 24.99
C GLU A 48 -26.40 -11.16 24.47
N PHE A 49 -25.30 -11.05 23.73
CA PHE A 49 -24.86 -9.79 23.13
C PHE A 49 -25.36 -9.58 21.69
N PHE A 50 -26.10 -10.54 21.13
CA PHE A 50 -26.51 -10.51 19.72
C PHE A 50 -28.03 -10.58 19.56
N SER A 51 -28.57 -9.78 18.65
CA SER A 51 -29.92 -9.89 18.13
C SER A 51 -29.90 -10.35 16.68
N ALA A 52 -31.01 -10.89 16.18
CA ALA A 52 -31.13 -11.24 14.78
C ALA A 52 -30.99 -9.98 13.90
N ALA A 53 -30.05 -9.99 12.97
CA ALA A 53 -29.91 -8.96 11.94
C ALA A 53 -31.00 -9.13 10.86
N THR A 54 -31.35 -8.06 10.15
CA THR A 54 -32.22 -8.21 8.97
C THR A 54 -31.41 -8.72 7.78
N ALA A 55 -32.03 -9.56 6.93
CA ALA A 55 -31.31 -10.32 5.90
C ALA A 55 -30.56 -9.48 4.86
N ASN A 56 -30.83 -8.17 4.77
CA ASN A 56 -30.30 -7.32 3.71
C ASN A 56 -29.30 -6.23 4.17
N GLU A 57 -29.08 -6.05 5.48
CA GLU A 57 -28.20 -4.98 6.00
C GLU A 57 -26.76 -5.11 5.50
N TRP A 58 -26.22 -6.33 5.45
CA TRP A 58 -24.87 -6.57 4.93
C TRP A 58 -24.72 -6.21 3.45
N ASN A 59 -25.74 -6.49 2.63
CA ASN A 59 -25.73 -6.17 1.21
C ASN A 59 -25.76 -4.65 1.01
N VAL A 60 -26.55 -3.94 1.80
CA VAL A 60 -26.60 -2.46 1.78
C VAL A 60 -25.23 -1.89 2.13
N LEU A 61 -24.62 -2.30 3.24
CA LEU A 61 -23.28 -1.83 3.63
C LEU A 61 -22.22 -2.13 2.57
N ARG A 62 -22.28 -3.32 1.95
CA ARG A 62 -21.38 -3.69 0.86
C ARG A 62 -21.54 -2.78 -0.34
N THR A 63 -22.76 -2.61 -0.84
CA THR A 63 -23.04 -1.76 -1.99
C THR A 63 -22.66 -0.30 -1.72
N GLU A 64 -22.90 0.21 -0.52
CA GLU A 64 -22.47 1.56 -0.15
C GLU A 64 -20.95 1.73 -0.14
N ALA A 65 -20.22 0.75 0.42
CA ALA A 65 -18.77 0.77 0.42
C ALA A 65 -18.22 0.70 -1.01
N GLU A 66 -18.69 -0.24 -1.82
CA GLU A 66 -18.30 -0.40 -3.23
C GLU A 66 -18.57 0.87 -4.04
N ASN A 67 -19.72 1.52 -3.83
CA ASN A 67 -20.04 2.80 -4.48
C ASN A 67 -19.13 3.95 -4.06
N LYS A 68 -18.56 3.90 -2.84
CA LYS A 68 -17.53 4.85 -2.37
C LYS A 68 -16.14 4.54 -2.95
N LEU A 69 -15.88 3.27 -3.33
CA LEU A 69 -14.67 2.79 -3.98
C LEU A 69 -14.69 3.03 -5.50
N LYS A 70 -14.95 4.26 -5.93
CA LYS A 70 -14.84 4.61 -7.36
C LYS A 70 -13.38 4.88 -7.71
N ALA A 71 -12.67 3.85 -8.13
CA ALA A 71 -11.37 4.02 -8.75
C ALA A 71 -11.19 3.06 -9.93
N ASP A 72 -11.14 3.63 -11.13
CA ASP A 72 -10.82 2.92 -12.37
C ASP A 72 -9.30 2.85 -12.56
N LEU A 73 -8.61 2.32 -11.55
CA LEU A 73 -7.17 2.08 -11.61
C LEU A 73 -6.93 0.59 -11.86
N LYS A 74 -6.57 0.25 -13.09
CA LYS A 74 -6.13 -1.11 -13.42
C LYS A 74 -4.64 -1.24 -13.08
N VAL A 75 -4.36 -1.89 -11.96
CA VAL A 75 -2.99 -2.15 -11.50
C VAL A 75 -2.44 -3.47 -12.08
N ASP A 76 -3.34 -4.34 -12.54
CA ASP A 76 -2.99 -5.63 -13.10
C ASP A 76 -2.03 -5.48 -14.28
N ASN A 77 -0.92 -6.22 -14.22
CA ASN A 77 0.12 -6.23 -15.24
C ASN A 77 0.81 -4.86 -15.51
N ALA A 78 0.87 -3.96 -14.51
CA ALA A 78 1.62 -2.71 -14.63
C ALA A 78 3.14 -2.93 -14.79
N GLY A 79 3.69 -4.04 -14.29
CA GLY A 79 5.13 -4.32 -14.24
C GLY A 79 5.88 -4.18 -15.57
N PRO A 80 5.49 -4.88 -16.65
CA PRO A 80 6.15 -4.76 -17.95
C PRO A 80 6.20 -3.32 -18.47
N ARG A 81 5.07 -2.60 -18.43
CA ARG A 81 4.98 -1.20 -18.87
C ARG A 81 5.87 -0.28 -18.03
N LEU A 82 5.88 -0.48 -16.71
CA LEU A 82 6.75 0.25 -15.80
C LEU A 82 8.25 -0.01 -16.08
N GLY A 83 8.59 -1.23 -16.50
CA GLY A 83 9.94 -1.60 -16.93
C GLY A 83 10.38 -0.88 -18.22
N GLU A 84 9.51 -0.77 -19.21
CA GLU A 84 9.78 -0.03 -20.46
C GLU A 84 10.06 1.46 -20.22
N LEU A 85 9.42 2.05 -19.22
CA LEU A 85 9.54 3.47 -18.86
C LEU A 85 10.59 3.74 -17.80
N PHE A 86 11.44 2.78 -17.45
CA PHE A 86 12.32 2.92 -16.29
C PHE A 86 13.23 4.16 -16.34
N GLU A 87 13.76 4.48 -17.53
CA GLU A 87 14.63 5.65 -17.78
C GLU A 87 13.88 6.84 -18.40
N ASP A 88 12.54 6.83 -18.43
CA ASP A 88 11.75 7.90 -19.03
C ASP A 88 11.65 9.15 -18.12
N ASP A 89 11.65 10.34 -18.72
CA ASP A 89 11.58 11.62 -18.01
C ASP A 89 10.24 11.84 -17.29
N ILE A 90 9.22 11.01 -17.55
CA ILE A 90 7.94 11.00 -16.83
C ILE A 90 8.14 10.90 -15.31
N TRP A 91 9.17 10.19 -14.86
CA TRP A 91 9.50 10.08 -13.44
C TRP A 91 9.86 11.42 -12.81
N GLU A 92 10.48 12.33 -13.58
CA GLU A 92 10.72 13.69 -13.12
C GLU A 92 9.40 14.42 -12.97
N THR A 93 8.52 14.36 -13.97
CA THR A 93 7.19 14.99 -13.96
C THR A 93 6.35 14.56 -12.77
N VAL A 94 6.15 13.25 -12.56
CA VAL A 94 5.33 12.74 -11.44
C VAL A 94 5.96 12.96 -10.07
N SER A 95 7.28 13.19 -10.01
CA SER A 95 7.99 13.45 -8.75
C SER A 95 8.16 14.92 -8.40
N ARG A 96 7.83 15.87 -9.29
CA ARG A 96 8.11 17.32 -9.10
C ARG A 96 7.63 17.88 -7.77
N LYS A 97 6.43 17.50 -7.32
CA LYS A 97 5.86 17.98 -6.05
C LYS A 97 6.43 17.26 -4.81
N CYS A 98 7.13 16.13 -4.99
CA CYS A 98 7.59 15.29 -3.89
C CYS A 98 8.69 15.97 -3.07
N LEU A 99 8.46 16.15 -1.77
CA LEU A 99 9.44 16.72 -0.84
C LEU A 99 10.50 15.72 -0.36
N GLY A 100 10.38 14.43 -0.69
CA GLY A 100 11.29 13.40 -0.19
C GLY A 100 11.22 13.11 1.32
N CYS A 101 10.14 13.55 2.01
CA CYS A 101 10.02 13.45 3.48
C CYS A 101 9.83 12.03 4.04
N GLY A 102 9.54 11.02 3.21
CA GLY A 102 9.40 9.62 3.65
C GLY A 102 8.11 9.27 4.41
N ALA A 103 7.21 10.24 4.69
CA ALA A 103 5.96 10.00 5.41
C ALA A 103 5.10 8.87 4.80
N CYS A 104 5.07 8.79 3.47
CA CYS A 104 4.36 7.75 2.74
C CYS A 104 4.89 6.33 2.98
N SER A 105 6.15 6.18 3.36
CA SER A 105 6.75 4.88 3.67
C SER A 105 6.51 4.49 5.13
N TYR A 106 6.69 5.41 6.07
CA TYR A 106 6.44 5.12 7.50
C TYR A 106 4.97 4.80 7.81
N LEU A 107 4.03 5.34 7.04
CA LEU A 107 2.60 5.07 7.22
C LEU A 107 2.10 3.84 6.45
N CYS A 108 2.92 3.29 5.58
CA CYS A 108 2.51 2.20 4.69
C CYS A 108 2.71 0.86 5.39
N PRO A 109 1.65 0.05 5.56
CA PRO A 109 1.74 -1.22 6.28
C PRO A 109 2.59 -2.28 5.55
N THR A 110 2.83 -2.10 4.25
CA THR A 110 3.65 -3.01 3.44
C THR A 110 5.09 -2.55 3.26
N CYS A 111 5.47 -1.39 3.82
CA CYS A 111 6.85 -0.94 3.78
C CYS A 111 7.65 -1.58 4.91
N TYR A 112 8.76 -2.22 4.57
CA TYR A 112 9.61 -2.98 5.51
C TYR A 112 11.09 -2.63 5.40
N CYS A 113 11.44 -1.50 4.77
CA CYS A 113 12.82 -1.06 4.65
C CYS A 113 13.44 -0.82 6.05
N PHE A 114 14.68 -1.29 6.23
CA PHE A 114 15.40 -1.14 7.48
C PHE A 114 16.89 -0.90 7.21
N ASP A 115 17.55 -0.27 8.18
CA ASP A 115 19.00 -0.11 8.25
C ASP A 115 19.57 -1.00 9.37
N LEU A 116 20.83 -1.41 9.21
CA LEU A 116 21.58 -2.19 10.19
C LEU A 116 22.81 -1.41 10.63
N THR A 117 22.84 -1.03 11.91
CA THR A 117 23.96 -0.31 12.50
C THR A 117 24.63 -1.16 13.58
N ASP A 118 25.95 -1.21 13.60
CA ASP A 118 26.71 -1.79 14.71
C ASP A 118 26.91 -0.73 15.82
N ARG A 119 26.51 -1.05 17.04
CA ARG A 119 26.76 -0.24 18.25
C ARG A 119 27.85 -0.92 19.08
N LYS A 120 28.99 -0.25 19.26
CA LYS A 120 29.99 -0.69 20.25
C LYS A 120 29.44 -0.49 21.67
N THR A 121 29.62 -1.49 22.51
CA THR A 121 29.32 -1.45 23.94
C THR A 121 30.62 -1.70 24.72
N GLY A 122 30.62 -1.45 26.04
CA GLY A 122 31.79 -1.75 26.87
C GLY A 122 32.17 -3.23 26.94
N LYS A 123 31.33 -4.13 26.41
CA LYS A 123 31.52 -5.60 26.43
C LYS A 123 31.58 -6.22 25.03
N GLY A 124 31.56 -5.44 23.95
CA GLY A 124 31.57 -5.95 22.58
C GLY A 124 30.84 -5.05 21.58
N SER A 125 30.09 -5.65 20.67
CA SER A 125 29.30 -4.94 19.65
C SER A 125 27.93 -5.58 19.47
N GLU A 126 26.90 -4.76 19.31
CA GLU A 126 25.53 -5.19 19.07
C GLU A 126 25.06 -4.71 17.70
N LYS A 127 24.36 -5.58 16.96
CA LYS A 127 23.68 -5.20 15.71
C LYS A 127 22.29 -4.69 16.03
N ILE A 128 22.00 -3.47 15.60
CA ILE A 128 20.70 -2.82 15.78
C ILE A 128 20.03 -2.70 14.42
N ARG A 129 18.84 -3.26 14.30
CA ARG A 129 17.94 -3.02 13.17
C ARG A 129 17.08 -1.79 13.46
N ARG A 130 17.11 -0.80 12.57
CA ARG A 130 16.29 0.41 12.65
C ARG A 130 15.38 0.52 11.44
N TRP A 131 14.18 1.05 11.63
CA TRP A 131 13.31 1.38 10.51
C TRP A 131 13.96 2.46 9.64
N ASP A 132 14.02 2.23 8.33
CA ASP A 132 14.55 3.18 7.36
C ASP A 132 13.62 3.26 6.14
N CYS A 133 13.96 4.12 5.19
CA CYS A 133 13.10 4.47 4.07
C CYS A 133 13.88 4.49 2.75
N CYS A 134 13.41 3.73 1.75
CA CYS A 134 13.95 3.78 0.40
C CYS A 134 13.82 5.15 -0.31
N MET A 135 13.09 6.10 0.29
CA MET A 135 12.98 7.48 -0.20
C MET A 135 14.14 8.37 0.27
N PHE A 136 14.95 7.92 1.24
CA PHE A 136 16.08 8.69 1.75
C PHE A 136 17.36 8.45 0.94
N PRO A 137 18.20 9.48 0.75
CA PRO A 137 19.44 9.37 -0.02
C PRO A 137 20.41 8.35 0.58
N LEU A 138 20.47 8.29 1.92
CA LEU A 138 21.40 7.45 2.65
C LEU A 138 21.11 5.96 2.47
N PHE A 139 19.84 5.57 2.34
CA PHE A 139 19.42 4.16 2.20
C PHE A 139 20.12 3.44 1.03
N THR A 140 20.48 4.18 -0.02
CA THR A 140 21.02 3.62 -1.26
C THR A 140 22.43 4.12 -1.55
N ARG A 141 23.04 4.82 -0.60
CA ARG A 141 24.40 5.33 -0.76
C ARG A 141 25.38 4.21 -0.42
N HIS A 142 26.17 3.82 -1.42
CA HIS A 142 27.18 2.79 -1.26
C HIS A 142 28.39 3.35 -0.50
N ALA A 143 29.20 2.46 0.10
CA ALA A 143 30.42 2.83 0.79
C ALA A 143 31.46 3.52 -0.12
N SER A 144 31.40 3.28 -1.45
CA SER A 144 32.21 3.99 -2.45
C SER A 144 31.83 5.46 -2.64
N GLY A 145 30.75 5.93 -2.01
CA GLY A 145 30.17 7.26 -2.21
C GLY A 145 29.19 7.35 -3.37
N HIS A 146 29.15 6.35 -4.27
CA HIS A 146 28.16 6.27 -5.34
C HIS A 146 26.74 6.09 -4.78
N ASN A 147 25.77 6.76 -5.38
CA ASN A 147 24.35 6.60 -5.05
C ASN A 147 23.55 6.34 -6.33
N PRO A 148 23.09 5.10 -6.58
CA PRO A 148 22.30 4.76 -7.77
C PRO A 148 20.96 5.52 -7.85
N ARG A 149 20.48 6.08 -6.73
CA ARG A 149 19.23 6.84 -6.64
C ARG A 149 19.50 8.21 -6.01
N SER A 150 20.35 8.98 -6.68
CA SER A 150 20.80 10.31 -6.26
C SER A 150 19.68 11.35 -6.26
N ILE A 151 18.73 11.26 -7.21
CA ILE A 151 17.62 12.21 -7.37
C ILE A 151 16.28 11.70 -6.83
N GLY A 152 15.37 12.63 -6.53
CA GLY A 152 14.03 12.32 -6.01
C GLY A 152 13.18 11.46 -6.95
N ALA A 153 13.27 11.71 -8.26
CA ALA A 153 12.57 10.94 -9.30
C ALA A 153 12.91 9.44 -9.23
N ALA A 154 14.20 9.10 -9.17
CA ALA A 154 14.67 7.73 -9.08
C ALA A 154 14.19 7.00 -7.80
N ARG A 155 14.01 7.73 -6.70
CA ARG A 155 13.48 7.17 -5.44
C ARG A 155 11.97 6.98 -5.48
N LEU A 156 11.22 7.94 -6.04
CA LEU A 156 9.79 7.78 -6.25
C LEU A 156 9.50 6.62 -7.22
N ARG A 157 10.28 6.52 -8.31
CA ARG A 157 10.28 5.37 -9.21
C ARG A 157 10.48 4.08 -8.43
N GLN A 158 11.53 3.97 -7.62
CA GLN A 158 11.78 2.77 -6.81
C GLN A 158 10.58 2.39 -5.94
N ARG A 159 9.90 3.37 -5.34
CA ARG A 159 8.71 3.12 -4.53
C ARG A 159 7.55 2.55 -5.35
N ILE A 160 7.29 3.11 -6.54
CA ILE A 160 6.22 2.66 -7.43
C ILE A 160 6.56 1.28 -8.01
N MET A 161 7.78 1.10 -8.52
CA MET A 161 8.28 -0.19 -9.03
C MET A 161 8.19 -1.29 -7.97
N HIS A 162 8.61 -1.03 -6.73
CA HIS A 162 8.55 -2.03 -5.68
C HIS A 162 7.11 -2.44 -5.34
N LYS A 163 6.13 -1.55 -5.52
CA LYS A 163 4.72 -1.85 -5.22
C LYS A 163 3.99 -2.57 -6.35
N PHE A 164 4.29 -2.22 -7.59
CA PHE A 164 3.48 -2.60 -8.75
C PHE A 164 4.24 -3.39 -9.81
N SER A 165 5.56 -3.57 -9.64
CA SER A 165 6.41 -4.36 -10.53
C SER A 165 7.15 -5.45 -9.75
N TYR A 166 8.16 -5.10 -8.96
CA TYR A 166 9.10 -6.07 -8.37
C TYR A 166 8.42 -7.07 -7.41
N PHE A 167 7.54 -6.59 -6.55
CA PHE A 167 6.83 -7.47 -5.61
C PHE A 167 5.78 -8.33 -6.32
N MET A 168 5.16 -7.82 -7.38
CA MET A 168 4.27 -8.61 -8.26
C MET A 168 5.06 -9.71 -8.97
N GLU A 169 6.24 -9.41 -9.51
CA GLU A 169 7.10 -10.39 -10.18
C GLU A 169 7.60 -11.47 -9.22
N THR A 170 7.93 -11.08 -7.99
CA THR A 170 8.50 -12.00 -6.98
C THR A 170 7.42 -12.85 -6.30
N TYR A 171 6.25 -12.27 -6.00
CA TYR A 171 5.24 -12.90 -5.13
C TYR A 171 3.86 -13.05 -5.78
N GLY A 172 3.67 -12.58 -7.01
CA GLY A 172 2.38 -12.65 -7.73
C GLY A 172 1.31 -11.67 -7.23
N VAL A 173 1.63 -10.79 -6.26
CA VAL A 173 0.67 -9.87 -5.63
C VAL A 173 1.26 -8.47 -5.47
N SER A 174 0.41 -7.45 -5.34
CA SER A 174 0.89 -6.06 -5.20
C SER A 174 1.34 -5.80 -3.76
N SER A 175 2.42 -5.03 -3.59
CA SER A 175 2.80 -4.50 -2.27
C SER A 175 2.03 -3.20 -1.92
N CYS A 176 0.85 -3.00 -2.50
CA CYS A 176 -0.08 -1.93 -2.15
C CYS A 176 -1.40 -2.54 -1.71
N VAL A 177 -1.93 -2.11 -0.57
CA VAL A 177 -3.23 -2.59 -0.03
C VAL A 177 -4.36 -1.57 -0.21
N GLY A 178 -4.14 -0.51 -1.00
CA GLY A 178 -5.18 0.48 -1.29
C GLY A 178 -5.66 1.31 -0.08
N CYS A 179 -4.93 1.32 1.05
CA CYS A 179 -5.37 1.99 2.28
C CYS A 179 -5.34 3.54 2.25
N GLY A 180 -4.72 4.15 1.24
CA GLY A 180 -4.65 5.61 1.05
C GLY A 180 -3.93 6.43 2.13
N ARG A 181 -3.38 5.80 3.17
CA ARG A 181 -2.70 6.49 4.29
C ARG A 181 -1.56 7.39 3.82
N CYS A 182 -0.85 6.95 2.79
CA CYS A 182 0.26 7.70 2.19
C CYS A 182 -0.17 8.99 1.50
N VAL A 183 -1.37 9.02 0.88
CA VAL A 183 -1.92 10.19 0.21
C VAL A 183 -2.49 11.16 1.25
N ARG A 184 -3.32 10.65 2.16
CA ARG A 184 -3.99 11.46 3.22
C ARG A 184 -3.03 12.25 4.09
N ARG A 185 -1.81 11.75 4.29
CA ARG A 185 -0.78 12.39 5.13
C ARG A 185 0.34 13.01 4.31
N CYS A 186 0.24 13.03 2.99
CA CYS A 186 1.22 13.71 2.15
C CYS A 186 1.02 15.23 2.25
N PRO A 187 2.05 16.01 2.64
CA PRO A 187 1.91 17.47 2.77
C PRO A 187 1.64 18.18 1.44
N VAL A 188 1.96 17.52 0.32
CA VAL A 188 1.80 18.03 -1.06
C VAL A 188 0.73 17.27 -1.83
N ASN A 189 -0.03 16.40 -1.15
CA ASN A 189 -1.04 15.54 -1.76
C ASN A 189 -0.51 14.77 -2.99
N LEU A 190 0.67 14.14 -2.85
CA LEU A 190 1.20 13.24 -3.86
C LEU A 190 0.42 11.94 -3.86
N ASP A 191 -0.49 11.83 -4.81
CA ASP A 191 -1.28 10.65 -5.02
C ASP A 191 -0.50 9.62 -5.84
N ILE A 192 -0.26 8.45 -5.25
CA ILE A 192 0.43 7.35 -5.92
C ILE A 192 -0.38 6.77 -7.10
N ARG A 193 -1.70 6.97 -7.11
CA ARG A 193 -2.61 6.51 -8.16
C ARG A 193 -2.47 7.37 -9.39
N GLU A 194 -2.56 8.68 -9.21
CA GLU A 194 -2.36 9.66 -10.29
C GLU A 194 -0.97 9.46 -10.90
N ALA A 195 0.06 9.34 -10.06
CA ALA A 195 1.42 9.07 -10.52
C ALA A 195 1.52 7.74 -11.31
N LEU A 196 0.88 6.66 -10.84
CA LEU A 196 0.88 5.39 -11.57
C LEU A 196 0.14 5.50 -12.90
N THR A 197 -1.06 6.09 -12.92
CA THR A 197 -1.84 6.30 -14.15
C THR A 197 -1.09 7.14 -15.16
N GLU A 198 -0.47 8.24 -14.72
CA GLU A 198 0.29 9.16 -15.57
C GLU A 198 1.51 8.46 -16.17
N VAL A 199 2.24 7.66 -15.39
CA VAL A 199 3.34 6.84 -15.91
C VAL A 199 2.83 5.82 -16.92
N LEU A 200 1.78 5.07 -16.62
CA LEU A 200 1.25 4.05 -17.53
C LEU A 200 0.71 4.64 -18.84
N ALA A 201 0.20 5.87 -18.81
CA ALA A 201 -0.31 6.61 -19.96
C ALA A 201 0.77 7.33 -20.78
N ALA A 202 2.00 7.43 -20.29
CA ALA A 202 3.09 8.05 -21.04
C ALA A 202 3.32 7.32 -22.38
N GLY A 203 3.72 8.06 -23.41
CA GLY A 203 4.18 7.44 -24.66
C GLY A 203 5.45 6.62 -24.43
N ILE A 204 5.71 5.60 -25.25
CA ILE A 204 7.00 4.92 -25.21
C ILE A 204 8.02 5.90 -25.84
N PRO A 205 9.07 6.33 -25.12
CA PRO A 205 10.12 7.11 -25.73
C PRO A 205 10.80 6.27 -26.81
N ALA A 206 11.06 6.85 -27.99
CA ALA A 206 11.88 6.19 -28.98
C ALA A 206 13.23 5.86 -28.32
N ARG A 207 13.59 4.56 -28.25
CA ARG A 207 14.86 4.11 -27.67
C ARG A 207 16.00 4.96 -28.26
N LYS A 208 16.71 5.69 -27.41
CA LYS A 208 18.00 6.30 -27.77
C LYS A 208 19.07 5.23 -27.91
#